data_AF-F9MM83-F1
#
_entry.id   AF-F9MM83-F1
#
_cell.length_a   1.000
_cell.length_b   1.000
_cell.length_c   1.000
_cell.angle_alpha   90.00
_cell.angle_beta   90.00
_cell.angle_gamma   90.00
#
_symmetry.space_group_name_H-M   'P 1'
#
loop_
_entity.id
_entity.type
_entity.pdbx_description
1 polymer ?
#
loop_
_entity_poly.entity_id
_entity_poly.type
_entity_poly.pdbx_seq_one_letter_code
_entity_poly.pdbx_strand_id
1 'polypeptide(L)'
;MKNTLGKHLIIDFYNCKVNLTTPDDLKPLAQRALEVVQLPLLSWQSYPCNGDLVGIAISENAHICIHFYTILSYAAIDIYSFNTDLSINHMMGSLKLLLHSDSIKATSIRRGDFGIIRDMKPKRRTKITPIRRMKTTGSKIRKTSVTMFHMLRHPHQSHRKKRK
;
A
#
# COMPACT_ATOMS: atom_id res chain seq x y z
N MET A 1 -22.54 -8.28 16.93
CA MET A 1 -22.02 -6.90 17.11
C MET A 1 -20.60 -6.83 16.53
N LYS A 2 -20.23 -5.75 15.83
CA LYS A 2 -18.83 -5.53 15.46
C LYS A 2 -18.07 -5.15 16.73
N ASN A 3 -17.18 -6.03 17.21
CA ASN A 3 -16.39 -5.76 18.42
C ASN A 3 -15.29 -4.71 18.21
N THR A 4 -15.28 -4.01 17.07
CA THR A 4 -14.24 -3.07 16.65
C THR A 4 -14.83 -1.69 16.42
N LEU A 5 -14.26 -0.64 17.03
CA LEU A 5 -14.65 0.76 16.80
C LEU A 5 -14.33 1.25 15.39
N GLY A 6 -13.26 0.73 14.79
CA GLY A 6 -12.83 1.18 13.48
C GLY A 6 -11.87 0.24 12.78
N LYS A 7 -11.46 0.64 11.60
CA LYS A 7 -10.52 -0.09 10.75
C LYS A 7 -9.52 0.89 10.16
N HIS A 8 -8.25 0.58 10.34
CA HIS A 8 -7.14 1.35 9.81
C HIS A 8 -6.44 0.51 8.73
N LEU A 9 -6.25 1.07 7.55
CA LEU A 9 -5.52 0.46 6.46
C LEU A 9 -4.25 1.29 6.22
N ILE A 10 -3.09 0.66 6.45
CA ILE A 10 -1.77 1.23 6.17
C ILE A 10 -1.31 0.67 4.82
N ILE A 11 -0.92 1.53 3.89
CA ILE A 11 -0.74 1.15 2.49
C ILE A 11 0.58 1.71 1.94
N ASP A 12 1.40 0.82 1.40
CA ASP A 12 2.58 1.13 0.61
C ASP A 12 2.21 1.01 -0.88
N PHE A 13 2.27 2.11 -1.63
CA PHE A 13 2.16 2.14 -3.10
C PHE A 13 3.54 2.32 -3.71
N TYR A 14 3.95 1.40 -4.58
CA TYR A 14 5.27 1.43 -5.22
C TYR A 14 5.16 1.69 -6.73
N ASN A 15 6.20 2.33 -7.28
CA ASN A 15 6.30 2.68 -8.70
C ASN A 15 5.03 3.41 -9.18
N CYS A 16 4.67 4.45 -8.45
CA CYS A 16 3.63 5.39 -8.87
C CYS A 16 4.11 6.10 -10.15
N LYS A 17 3.22 6.30 -11.12
CA LYS A 17 3.57 6.95 -12.42
C LYS A 17 3.01 8.36 -12.53
N VAL A 18 2.26 8.79 -11.52
CA VAL A 18 1.80 10.16 -11.41
C VAL A 18 2.98 11.08 -11.14
N ASN A 19 2.93 12.28 -11.72
CA ASN A 19 3.89 13.33 -11.45
C ASN A 19 3.23 14.36 -10.55
N LEU A 20 3.62 14.40 -9.27
CA LEU A 20 3.12 15.31 -8.26
C LEU A 20 4.29 16.20 -7.84
N THR A 21 4.12 17.51 -7.93
CA THR A 21 5.20 18.48 -7.72
C THR A 21 4.92 19.40 -6.54
N THR A 22 3.65 19.64 -6.23
CA THR A 22 3.23 20.49 -5.13
C THR A 22 2.37 19.73 -4.12
N PRO A 23 2.36 20.12 -2.84
CA PRO A 23 1.56 19.45 -1.82
C PRO A 23 0.05 19.46 -2.13
N ASP A 24 -0.43 20.46 -2.88
CA ASP A 24 -1.84 20.58 -3.28
C ASP A 24 -2.24 19.57 -4.36
N ASP A 25 -1.28 19.01 -5.11
CA ASP A 25 -1.55 17.92 -6.05
C ASP A 25 -2.04 16.64 -5.36
N LEU A 26 -1.84 16.52 -4.04
CA LEU A 26 -2.35 15.39 -3.25
C LEU A 26 -3.85 15.51 -2.94
N LYS A 27 -4.41 16.73 -2.93
CA LYS A 27 -5.80 16.97 -2.52
C LYS A 27 -6.81 16.21 -3.40
N PRO A 28 -6.71 16.23 -4.75
CA PRO A 28 -7.62 15.46 -5.60
C PRO A 28 -7.56 13.95 -5.34
N LEU A 29 -6.40 13.42 -4.93
CA LEU A 29 -6.25 11.99 -4.61
C LEU A 29 -7.09 11.62 -3.38
N ALA A 30 -7.00 12.42 -2.31
CA ALA A 30 -7.76 12.20 -1.09
C ALA A 30 -9.26 12.44 -1.31
N GLN A 31 -9.62 13.52 -1.99
CA GLN A 31 -11.01 13.85 -2.30
C GLN A 31 -11.69 12.73 -3.10
N ARG A 32 -11.06 12.27 -4.19
CA ARG A 32 -11.60 11.18 -5.01
C ARG A 32 -11.69 9.86 -4.25
N ALA A 33 -10.79 9.60 -3.31
CA ALA A 33 -10.84 8.43 -2.45
C ALA A 33 -12.02 8.49 -1.46
N LEU A 34 -12.40 9.67 -0.97
CA LEU A 34 -13.59 9.85 -0.12
C LEU A 34 -14.89 9.77 -0.94
N GLU A 35 -14.92 10.36 -2.13
CA GLU A 35 -16.08 10.34 -3.03
C GLU A 35 -16.54 8.93 -3.40
N VAL A 36 -15.61 7.98 -3.62
CA VAL A 36 -15.97 6.58 -3.96
C VAL A 36 -16.68 5.83 -2.82
N VAL A 37 -16.68 6.40 -1.61
CA VAL A 37 -17.42 5.89 -0.46
C VAL A 37 -18.42 6.92 0.09
N GLN A 38 -18.79 7.92 -0.72
CA GLN A 38 -19.80 8.94 -0.41
C GLN A 38 -19.50 9.74 0.87
N LEU A 39 -18.22 9.97 1.15
CA LEU A 39 -17.79 10.80 2.26
C LEU A 39 -17.41 12.22 1.79
N PRO A 40 -17.81 13.28 2.53
CA PRO A 40 -17.40 14.63 2.23
C PRO A 40 -15.96 14.90 2.70
N LEU A 41 -15.21 15.70 1.95
CA LEU A 41 -13.96 16.29 2.44
C LEU A 41 -14.30 17.49 3.33
N LEU A 42 -14.10 17.36 4.65
CA LEU A 42 -14.37 18.43 5.61
C LEU A 42 -13.19 19.39 5.76
N SER A 43 -11.97 18.86 5.79
CA SER A 43 -10.76 19.66 5.92
C SER A 43 -9.59 19.00 5.18
N TRP A 44 -8.71 19.85 4.65
CA TRP A 44 -7.49 19.46 3.96
C TRP A 44 -6.33 20.32 4.44
N GLN A 45 -5.21 19.67 4.71
CA GLN A 45 -3.96 20.36 5.01
C GLN A 45 -2.81 19.63 4.33
N SER A 46 -1.91 20.39 3.71
CA SER A 46 -0.78 19.88 2.93
C SER A 46 0.48 20.67 3.24
N TYR A 47 1.62 19.99 3.17
CA TYR A 47 2.93 20.57 3.45
C TYR A 47 3.99 19.99 2.52
N PRO A 48 4.95 20.81 2.04
CA PRO A 48 6.18 20.27 1.50
C PRO A 48 7.05 19.76 2.65
N CYS A 49 7.78 18.67 2.43
CA CYS A 49 8.69 18.10 3.41
C CYS A 49 9.96 17.63 2.70
N ASN A 50 11.01 18.46 2.70
CA ASN A 50 12.32 18.13 2.11
C ASN A 50 12.27 17.61 0.66
N GLY A 51 11.39 18.17 -0.18
CA GLY A 51 11.19 17.74 -1.58
C GLY A 51 10.17 16.61 -1.78
N ASP A 52 9.66 16.05 -0.68
CA ASP A 52 8.51 15.15 -0.64
C ASP A 52 7.24 15.91 -0.25
N LEU A 53 6.09 15.27 -0.45
CA LEU A 53 4.78 15.88 -0.27
C LEU A 53 4.02 15.18 0.84
N VAL A 54 3.41 15.94 1.74
CA VAL A 54 2.56 15.40 2.81
C VAL A 54 1.19 16.06 2.76
N GLY A 55 0.14 15.28 2.96
CA GLY A 55 -1.22 15.78 3.03
C GLY A 55 -2.10 14.95 3.95
N ILE A 56 -3.04 15.60 4.63
CA ILE A 56 -4.05 14.97 5.47
C ILE A 56 -5.43 15.49 5.09
N ALA A 57 -6.35 14.55 4.85
CA ALA A 57 -7.76 14.81 4.64
C ALA A 57 -8.56 14.32 5.84
N ILE A 58 -9.44 15.16 6.36
CA ILE A 58 -10.40 14.83 7.40
C ILE A 58 -11.81 14.79 6.79
N SER A 59 -12.56 13.76 7.16
CA SER A 59 -13.97 13.55 6.84
C SER A 59 -14.72 13.19 8.14
N GLU A 60 -16.05 13.15 8.11
CA GLU A 60 -16.91 12.84 9.28
C GLU A 60 -16.41 11.65 10.12
N ASN A 61 -16.26 10.49 9.49
CA ASN A 61 -15.93 9.22 10.14
C ASN A 61 -14.64 8.59 9.61
N ALA A 62 -13.78 9.39 8.99
CA ALA A 62 -12.55 8.92 8.38
C ALA A 62 -11.47 10.00 8.28
N HIS A 63 -10.22 9.56 8.18
CA HIS A 63 -9.12 10.39 7.71
C HIS A 63 -8.24 9.63 6.73
N ILE A 64 -7.59 10.39 5.85
CA ILE A 64 -6.59 9.90 4.92
C ILE A 64 -5.31 10.71 5.11
N CYS A 65 -4.19 10.06 5.46
CA CYS A 65 -2.87 10.69 5.44
C CYS A 65 -2.09 10.18 4.23
N ILE A 66 -1.39 11.07 3.53
CA ILE A 66 -0.62 10.76 2.33
C ILE A 66 0.78 11.33 2.52
N HIS A 67 1.79 10.47 2.42
CA HIS A 67 3.19 10.85 2.26
C HIS A 67 3.65 10.37 0.89
N PHE A 68 3.96 11.30 -0.01
CA PHE A 68 4.43 11.01 -1.35
C PHE A 68 5.90 11.38 -1.50
N TYR A 69 6.71 10.35 -1.76
CA TYR A 69 8.15 10.45 -1.93
C TYR A 69 8.46 10.58 -3.42
N THR A 70 8.75 11.79 -3.87
CA THR A 70 8.79 12.14 -5.30
C THR A 70 9.89 11.37 -6.02
N ILE A 71 11.11 11.40 -5.47
CA ILE A 71 12.31 10.72 -6.01
C ILE A 71 12.09 9.20 -6.08
N LEU A 72 11.42 8.63 -5.08
CA LEU A 72 11.20 7.18 -4.99
C LEU A 72 9.99 6.71 -5.79
N SER A 73 9.17 7.62 -6.31
CA SER A 73 7.88 7.31 -6.94
C SER A 73 7.05 6.37 -6.03
N TYR A 74 6.97 6.74 -4.76
CA TYR A 74 6.44 5.91 -3.68
C TYR A 74 5.44 6.72 -2.84
N ALA A 75 4.33 6.09 -2.43
CA ALA A 75 3.38 6.71 -1.53
C ALA A 75 3.11 5.81 -0.32
N ALA A 76 3.29 6.35 0.89
CA ALA A 76 2.78 5.76 2.11
C ALA A 76 1.45 6.44 2.44
N ILE A 77 0.37 5.66 2.49
CA ILE A 77 -0.99 6.18 2.70
C ILE A 77 -1.67 5.41 3.83
N ASP A 78 -2.25 6.16 4.75
CA ASP A 78 -3.05 5.68 5.86
C ASP A 78 -4.51 6.05 5.64
N ILE A 79 -5.41 5.08 5.75
CA ILE A 79 -6.85 5.29 5.69
C ILE A 79 -7.48 4.72 6.95
N TYR A 80 -7.96 5.61 7.83
CA TYR A 80 -8.70 5.21 9.01
C TYR A 80 -10.17 5.52 8.84
N SER A 81 -11.03 4.58 9.21
CA SER A 81 -12.46 4.83 9.39
C SER A 81 -12.95 4.28 10.73
N PHE A 82 -13.94 4.94 11.32
CA PHE A 82 -14.51 4.58 12.62
C PHE A 82 -16.01 4.84 12.68
N ASN A 83 -16.75 4.05 13.47
CA ASN A 83 -18.21 4.15 13.60
C ASN A 83 -18.97 4.04 12.26
N THR A 84 -18.39 3.36 11.27
CA THR A 84 -18.96 3.22 9.94
C THR A 84 -18.49 1.93 9.25
N ASP A 85 -19.30 1.38 8.34
CA ASP A 85 -18.94 0.23 7.52
C ASP A 85 -18.52 0.64 6.11
N LEU A 86 -17.43 1.41 6.03
CA LEU A 86 -16.92 1.86 4.74
C LEU A 86 -16.16 0.76 4.01
N SER A 87 -16.36 0.69 2.70
CA SER A 87 -15.52 -0.13 1.82
C SER A 87 -14.16 0.55 1.62
N ILE A 88 -13.29 0.50 2.63
CA ILE A 88 -11.90 1.02 2.56
C ILE A 88 -11.11 0.37 1.39
N ASN A 89 -11.51 -0.83 0.97
CA ASN A 89 -10.92 -1.48 -0.20
C ASN A 89 -11.22 -0.73 -1.51
N HIS A 90 -12.38 -0.07 -1.63
CA HIS A 90 -12.70 0.78 -2.79
C HIS A 90 -11.85 2.05 -2.78
N MET A 91 -11.67 2.68 -1.61
CA MET A 91 -10.76 3.84 -1.47
C MET A 91 -9.32 3.48 -1.89
N MET A 92 -8.77 2.37 -1.39
CA MET A 92 -7.46 1.87 -1.81
C MET A 92 -7.42 1.57 -3.33
N GLY A 93 -8.50 1.04 -3.89
CA GLY A 93 -8.62 0.80 -5.33
C GLY A 93 -8.57 2.08 -6.16
N SER A 94 -9.30 3.11 -5.73
CA SER A 94 -9.31 4.45 -6.32
C SER A 94 -7.91 5.05 -6.30
N LEU A 95 -7.25 5.07 -5.13
CA LEU A 95 -5.89 5.59 -4.96
C LEU A 95 -4.87 4.85 -5.83
N LYS A 96 -5.00 3.52 -5.99
CA LYS A 96 -4.15 2.76 -6.91
C LYS A 96 -4.22 3.28 -8.33
N LEU A 97 -5.43 3.52 -8.81
CA LEU A 97 -5.70 3.96 -10.18
C LEU A 97 -5.15 5.37 -10.37
N LEU A 98 -5.44 6.28 -9.45
CA LEU A 98 -4.99 7.68 -9.50
C LEU A 98 -3.47 7.80 -9.44
N LEU A 99 -2.81 7.02 -8.58
CA LEU A 99 -1.34 6.99 -8.49
C LEU A 99 -0.67 6.22 -9.62
N HIS A 100 -1.46 5.50 -10.44
CA HIS A 100 -0.98 4.55 -11.45
C HIS A 100 0.08 3.56 -10.91
N SER A 101 -0.10 3.12 -9.66
CA SER A 101 0.88 2.28 -8.96
C SER A 101 0.91 0.84 -9.50
N ASP A 102 2.11 0.33 -9.75
CA ASP A 102 2.30 -1.04 -10.23
C ASP A 102 2.08 -2.10 -9.14
N SER A 103 2.37 -1.77 -7.88
CA SER A 103 2.24 -2.72 -6.78
C SER A 103 1.89 -2.06 -5.47
N ILE A 104 1.08 -2.75 -4.69
CA ILE A 104 0.60 -2.33 -3.39
C ILE A 104 0.92 -3.40 -2.37
N LYS A 105 1.31 -2.95 -1.18
CA LYS A 105 1.31 -3.75 0.04
C LYS A 105 0.47 -3.01 1.07
N ALA A 106 -0.60 -3.64 1.52
CA ALA A 106 -1.53 -3.05 2.46
C ALA A 106 -1.66 -3.91 3.70
N THR A 107 -1.92 -3.27 4.82
CA THR A 107 -1.98 -3.90 6.13
C THR A 107 -3.20 -3.37 6.85
N SER A 108 -4.16 -4.26 7.14
CA SER A 108 -5.39 -3.88 7.84
C SER A 108 -5.29 -4.18 9.32
N ILE A 109 -5.64 -3.17 10.10
CA ILE A 109 -5.66 -3.17 11.56
C ILE A 109 -7.11 -2.88 12.02
N ARG A 110 -7.58 -3.66 13.00
CA ARG A 110 -8.83 -3.39 13.70
C ARG A 110 -8.53 -2.45 14.86
N ARG A 111 -9.27 -1.35 14.99
CA ARG A 111 -9.08 -0.34 16.04
C ARG A 111 -10.21 -0.47 17.06
N GLY A 112 -9.84 -0.44 18.34
CA GLY A 112 -10.78 -0.67 19.44
C GLY A 112 -11.46 -2.03 19.37
N ASP A 113 -10.68 -3.11 19.21
CA ASP A 113 -11.20 -4.49 19.23
C ASP A 113 -11.37 -4.97 20.69
N PHE A 114 -12.59 -4.93 21.21
CA PHE A 114 -12.88 -5.33 22.60
C PHE A 114 -13.12 -6.83 22.77
N GLY A 115 -13.19 -7.60 21.66
CA GLY A 115 -13.40 -9.05 21.71
C GLY A 115 -12.10 -9.85 21.80
N ILE A 116 -10.98 -9.24 21.43
CA ILE A 116 -9.67 -9.88 21.36
C ILE A 116 -8.65 -8.94 21.99
N ILE A 117 -8.44 -9.07 23.30
CA ILE A 117 -7.32 -8.42 24.02
C ILE A 117 -6.04 -9.26 23.76
N ARG A 118 -5.65 -9.33 22.49
CA ARG A 118 -4.36 -9.92 22.08
C ARG A 118 -3.59 -8.83 21.36
N ASP A 119 -2.27 -9.01 21.30
CA ASP A 119 -1.41 -8.11 20.53
C ASP A 119 -1.96 -7.90 19.12
N MET A 120 -1.89 -6.66 18.65
CA MET A 120 -2.47 -6.21 17.40
C MET A 120 -1.77 -6.92 16.22
N LYS A 121 -2.29 -8.07 15.79
CA LYS A 121 -1.73 -8.82 14.66
C LYS A 121 -2.29 -8.30 13.34
N PRO A 122 -1.47 -7.65 12.50
CA PRO A 122 -1.98 -6.98 11.33
C PRO A 122 -2.21 -7.95 10.17
N LYS A 123 -3.28 -7.75 9.38
CA LYS A 123 -3.59 -8.59 8.20
C LYS A 123 -2.98 -7.99 6.94
N ARG A 124 -1.92 -8.60 6.43
CA ARG A 124 -1.21 -8.15 5.22
C ARG A 124 -1.88 -8.66 3.94
N ARG A 125 -1.99 -7.79 2.94
CA ARG A 125 -2.45 -8.09 1.58
C ARG A 125 -1.49 -7.45 0.57
N THR A 126 -1.18 -8.14 -0.52
CA THR A 126 -0.36 -7.61 -1.61
C THR A 126 -1.13 -7.68 -2.93
N LYS A 127 -1.08 -6.61 -3.74
CA LYS A 127 -1.68 -6.56 -5.07
C LYS A 127 -0.64 -6.06 -6.07
N ILE A 128 -0.45 -6.78 -7.18
CA ILE A 128 0.56 -6.48 -8.21
C ILE A 128 -0.14 -6.44 -9.57
N THR A 129 0.20 -5.48 -10.44
CA THR A 129 -0.33 -5.41 -11.81
C THR A 129 0.06 -6.65 -12.64
N PRO A 130 -0.75 -7.05 -13.64
CA PRO A 130 -0.46 -8.23 -14.47
C PRO A 130 0.91 -8.17 -15.15
N ILE A 131 1.26 -7.03 -15.74
CA ILE A 131 2.55 -6.81 -16.41
C ILE A 131 3.70 -6.97 -15.42
N ARG A 132 3.61 -6.35 -14.23
CA ARG A 132 4.65 -6.50 -13.20
C ARG A 132 4.74 -7.93 -12.68
N ARG A 133 3.61 -8.63 -12.55
CA ARG A 133 3.58 -10.05 -12.19
C ARG A 133 4.34 -10.89 -13.22
N MET A 134 4.07 -10.70 -14.51
CA MET A 134 4.79 -11.38 -15.60
C MET A 134 6.30 -11.12 -15.53
N LYS A 135 6.72 -9.86 -15.43
CA LYS A 135 8.15 -9.48 -15.33
C LYS A 135 8.83 -10.12 -14.12
N THR A 136 8.15 -10.14 -12.97
CA THR A 136 8.68 -10.72 -11.73
C THR A 136 8.80 -12.25 -11.85
N THR A 137 7.80 -12.90 -12.43
CA THR A 137 7.82 -14.36 -12.67
C THR A 137 8.92 -14.74 -13.65
N GLY A 138 9.06 -14.04 -14.79
CA GLY A 138 10.13 -14.30 -15.75
C GLY A 138 11.53 -14.13 -15.14
N SER A 139 11.72 -13.08 -14.33
CA SER A 139 12.98 -12.87 -13.61
C SER A 139 13.29 -14.00 -12.62
N LYS A 140 12.27 -14.55 -11.95
CA LYS A 140 12.42 -15.71 -11.04
C LYS A 140 12.78 -16.97 -11.82
N ILE A 141 12.07 -17.27 -12.92
CA ILE A 141 12.36 -18.43 -13.77
C ILE A 141 13.80 -18.38 -14.26
N ARG A 142 14.27 -17.23 -14.74
CA ARG A 142 15.67 -17.06 -15.18
C ARG A 142 16.69 -17.30 -14.06
N LYS A 143 16.44 -16.80 -12.85
CA LYS A 143 17.33 -17.06 -11.70
C LYS A 143 17.37 -18.54 -11.36
N THR A 144 16.22 -19.20 -11.35
CA THR A 144 16.12 -20.64 -11.10
C THR A 144 16.81 -21.44 -12.20
N SER A 145 16.65 -21.08 -13.48
CA SER A 145 17.30 -21.79 -14.58
C SER A 145 18.81 -21.65 -14.52
N VAL A 146 19.36 -20.45 -14.29
CA VAL A 146 20.81 -20.26 -14.08
C VAL A 146 21.31 -21.09 -12.90
N THR A 147 20.54 -21.15 -11.80
CA THR A 147 20.89 -21.95 -10.63
C THR A 147 20.90 -23.45 -10.96
N MET A 148 19.89 -23.93 -11.69
CA MET A 148 19.79 -25.33 -12.15
C MET A 148 20.94 -25.68 -13.10
N PHE A 149 21.24 -24.84 -14.09
CA PHE A 149 22.39 -25.03 -14.99
C PHE A 149 23.71 -25.11 -14.22
N HIS A 150 23.89 -24.26 -13.21
CA HIS A 150 25.08 -24.30 -12.37
C HIS A 150 25.15 -25.60 -11.53
N MET A 151 24.02 -26.07 -10.98
CA MET A 151 23.96 -27.36 -10.29
C MET A 151 24.27 -28.55 -11.22
N LEU A 152 23.72 -28.55 -12.44
CA LEU A 152 23.98 -29.58 -13.44
C LEU A 152 25.44 -29.60 -13.90
N ARG A 153 26.08 -28.42 -14.02
CA ARG A 153 27.48 -28.28 -14.42
C ARG A 153 28.47 -28.64 -13.30
N HIS A 154 28.05 -28.53 -12.04
CA HIS A 154 28.88 -28.81 -10.86
C HIS A 154 28.15 -29.66 -9.80
N PRO A 155 27.85 -30.94 -10.09
CA PRO A 155 27.03 -31.79 -9.23
C PRO A 155 27.62 -31.97 -7.82
N HIS A 156 28.95 -32.12 -7.70
CA HIS A 156 29.63 -32.31 -6.41
C HIS A 156 29.75 -31.05 -5.53
N GLN A 157 29.64 -29.83 -6.08
CA GLN A 157 29.70 -28.59 -5.28
C GLN A 157 28.34 -28.21 -4.66
N SER A 158 27.23 -28.68 -5.23
CA SER A 158 25.87 -28.37 -4.78
C SER A 158 25.56 -28.93 -3.37
N HIS A 159 26.12 -30.09 -3.02
CA HIS A 159 25.91 -30.75 -1.73
C HIS A 159 26.64 -30.06 -0.57
N ARG A 160 27.71 -29.29 -0.84
CA ARG A 160 28.55 -28.70 0.22
C ARG A 160 27.94 -27.45 0.85
N LYS A 161 26.96 -26.81 0.19
CA LYS A 161 26.25 -25.59 0.67
C LYS A 161 25.08 -25.84 1.62
N LYS A 162 24.59 -27.08 1.78
CA LYS A 162 23.48 -27.43 2.70
C LYS A 162 23.92 -27.81 4.12
N ARG A 163 25.22 -27.70 4.44
CA ARG A 163 25.82 -28.14 5.72
C ARG A 163 26.40 -26.99 6.56
N LYS A 164 25.94 -25.74 6.36
CA LYS A 164 26.25 -24.61 7.25
C LYS A 164 24.97 -23.88 7.62
#